data_AF-A0A559GLW7-F1
#
_entry.id   AF-A0A559GLW7-F1
#
_cell.length_a   1.000
_cell.length_b   1.000
_cell.length_c   1.000
_cell.angle_alpha   90.00
_cell.angle_beta   90.00
_cell.angle_gamma   90.00
#
_symmetry.space_group_name_H-M   'P 1'
#
loop_
_entity.id
_entity.type
_entity.pdbx_description
1 polymer ?
#
loop_
_entity_poly.entity_id
_entity_poly.type
_entity_poly.pdbx_seq_one_letter_code
_entity_poly.pdbx_strand_id
1 'polypeptide(L)'
;GQTPFTSLGFGLGTSRFEREIQKAILTIRIKGLGSEHRTAIFPKLIFTFKRGLNLEEGSPNYDIKQLALECATKRMYPDVLSYDKIIELTGSFKVPMGCRSFLQGWKDENGVEVNSGRMNLGVVTVNLPRIALESEGDMNKFWEIFNERMNIAEDALVYRVERTKEATPANAPILYQYGAFGRRLRKDESVDQLFKNRRATVSLGYIGLYEVATVFFGNSWEHNPEAKEFTLDIIRDMKRRV
;
A
#
# COMPACT_ATOMS: atom_id res chain seq x y z
N GLY A 1 17.00 9.73 16.66
CA GLY A 1 15.90 8.84 16.27
C GLY A 1 14.87 9.63 15.49
N GLN A 2 14.19 9.02 14.53
CA GLN A 2 13.09 9.66 13.79
C GLN A 2 11.74 9.28 14.43
N THR A 3 10.73 10.13 14.27
CA THR A 3 9.34 9.80 14.65
C THR A 3 8.87 8.57 13.86
N PRO A 4 8.23 7.57 14.51
CA PRO A 4 7.75 6.38 13.81
C PRO A 4 6.77 6.70 12.70
N PHE A 5 7.02 6.13 11.52
CA PHE A 5 6.11 6.18 10.40
C PHE A 5 4.91 5.25 10.66
N THR A 6 3.76 5.82 11.01
CA THR A 6 2.57 5.06 11.39
C THR A 6 1.33 5.54 10.64
N SER A 7 0.43 4.60 10.36
CA SER A 7 -0.87 4.84 9.71
C SER A 7 -1.97 4.18 10.52
N LEU A 8 -3.09 4.88 10.68
CA LEU A 8 -4.29 4.40 11.37
C LEU A 8 -5.47 4.37 10.39
N GLY A 9 -6.00 3.18 10.13
CA GLY A 9 -7.18 2.97 9.32
C GLY A 9 -8.44 2.76 10.17
N PHE A 10 -9.52 3.46 9.84
CA PHE A 10 -10.82 3.38 10.53
C PHE A 10 -11.98 3.76 9.59
N GLY A 11 -13.22 3.73 10.09
CA GLY A 11 -14.42 4.14 9.33
C GLY A 11 -15.55 3.11 9.29
N LEU A 12 -15.25 1.84 9.58
CA LEU A 12 -16.19 0.73 9.40
C LEU A 12 -16.98 0.33 10.65
N GLY A 13 -16.55 0.73 11.84
CA GLY A 13 -17.17 0.32 13.09
C GLY A 13 -18.46 1.08 13.38
N THR A 14 -19.46 0.37 13.91
CA THR A 14 -20.85 0.87 14.10
C THR A 14 -21.29 0.86 15.55
N SER A 15 -20.64 0.08 16.41
CA SER A 15 -20.96 0.07 17.84
C SER A 15 -20.66 1.43 18.47
N ARG A 16 -21.26 1.68 19.62
CA ARG A 16 -21.04 2.91 20.40
C ARG A 16 -19.55 3.19 20.58
N PHE A 17 -18.78 2.21 21.05
CA PHE A 17 -17.36 2.40 21.33
C PHE A 17 -16.54 2.61 20.06
N GLU A 18 -16.83 1.88 18.99
CA GLU A 18 -16.13 2.09 17.72
C GLU A 18 -16.39 3.48 17.13
N ARG A 19 -17.63 3.99 17.26
CA ARG A 19 -17.98 5.35 16.84
C ARG A 19 -17.27 6.39 17.69
N GLU A 20 -17.21 6.22 19.01
CA GLU A 20 -16.48 7.14 19.90
C GLU A 20 -14.98 7.15 19.63
N ILE A 21 -14.37 6.00 19.33
CA ILE A 21 -12.95 5.94 18.92
C ILE A 21 -12.72 6.76 17.63
N GLN A 22 -13.59 6.60 16.63
CA GLN A 22 -13.49 7.35 15.38
C GLN A 22 -13.60 8.87 15.61
N LYS A 23 -14.57 9.29 16.42
CA LYS A 23 -14.75 10.70 16.78
C LYS A 23 -13.55 11.25 17.54
N ALA A 24 -13.05 10.51 18.54
CA ALA A 24 -11.87 10.90 19.31
C ALA A 24 -10.63 11.11 18.45
N ILE A 25 -10.35 10.19 17.51
CA ILE A 25 -9.23 10.32 16.56
C ILE A 25 -9.33 11.63 15.77
N LEU A 26 -10.50 11.91 15.20
CA LEU A 26 -10.73 13.09 14.37
C LEU A 26 -10.69 14.38 15.19
N THR A 27 -11.35 14.42 16.36
CA THR A 27 -11.37 15.59 17.25
C THR A 27 -9.96 15.93 17.74
N ILE A 28 -9.16 14.94 18.13
CA ILE A 28 -7.76 15.16 18.53
C ILE A 28 -6.93 15.70 17.36
N ARG A 29 -7.12 15.13 16.16
CA ARG A 29 -6.43 15.61 14.96
C ARG A 29 -6.80 17.06 14.64
N ILE A 30 -8.08 17.41 14.68
CA ILE A 30 -8.59 18.78 14.47
C ILE A 30 -7.97 19.74 15.48
N LYS A 31 -7.92 19.35 16.76
CA LYS A 31 -7.29 20.14 17.83
C LYS A 31 -5.83 20.46 17.50
N GLY A 32 -5.10 19.56 16.85
CA GLY A 32 -3.70 19.79 16.49
C GLY A 32 -2.74 19.50 17.64
N LEU A 33 -1.44 19.49 17.32
CA LEU A 33 -0.36 19.05 18.19
C LEU A 33 0.35 20.23 18.87
N GLY A 34 0.54 20.13 20.18
CA GLY A 34 1.26 21.12 20.99
C GLY A 34 0.45 22.39 21.27
N SER A 35 1.06 23.33 21.99
CA SER A 35 0.47 24.63 22.33
C SER A 35 0.07 25.46 21.11
N GLU A 36 0.83 25.32 20.03
CA GLU A 36 0.58 26.02 18.77
C GLU A 36 -0.43 25.29 17.87
N HIS A 37 -1.00 24.17 18.32
CA HIS A 37 -2.01 23.42 17.57
C HIS A 37 -1.56 23.10 16.13
N ARG A 38 -0.31 22.68 15.93
CA ARG A 38 0.26 22.40 14.60
C ARG A 38 -0.36 21.16 13.98
N THR A 39 -0.35 21.10 12.65
CA THR A 39 -0.76 19.89 11.92
C THR A 39 0.31 18.82 12.07
N ALA A 40 0.00 17.74 12.80
CA ALA A 40 0.97 16.66 12.99
C ALA A 40 1.12 15.82 11.72
N ILE A 41 2.36 15.46 11.40
CA ILE A 41 2.69 14.64 10.22
C ILE A 41 2.25 13.17 10.41
N PHE A 42 2.39 12.64 11.63
CA PHE A 42 1.98 11.27 11.99
C PHE A 42 1.03 11.24 13.19
N PRO A 43 0.28 10.14 13.38
CA PRO A 43 0.04 9.07 12.41
C PRO A 43 -0.74 9.58 11.19
N LYS A 44 -0.52 8.97 10.01
CA LYS A 44 -1.45 9.14 8.89
C LYS A 44 -2.82 8.62 9.31
N LEU A 45 -3.87 9.32 8.93
CA LEU A 45 -5.24 8.85 9.16
C LEU A 45 -5.83 8.43 7.82
N ILE A 46 -6.47 7.26 7.80
CA ILE A 46 -7.09 6.69 6.60
C ILE A 46 -8.54 6.34 6.94
N PHE A 47 -9.48 7.11 6.41
CA PHE A 47 -10.90 6.93 6.61
C PHE A 47 -11.52 6.12 5.47
N THR A 48 -12.21 5.04 5.81
CA THR A 48 -12.81 4.15 4.83
C THR A 48 -14.25 4.55 4.56
N PHE A 49 -14.56 4.90 3.32
CA PHE A 49 -15.93 5.09 2.85
C PHE A 49 -16.60 3.78 2.44
N LYS A 50 -17.80 3.56 2.94
CA LYS A 50 -18.64 2.41 2.58
C LYS A 50 -20.09 2.87 2.40
N ARG A 51 -20.69 2.45 1.28
CA ARG A 51 -22.10 2.73 0.97
C ARG A 51 -23.02 2.14 2.02
N GLY A 52 -24.08 2.88 2.35
CA GLY A 52 -25.05 2.49 3.38
C GLY A 52 -24.50 2.54 4.81
N LEU A 53 -23.24 2.95 5.01
CA LEU A 53 -22.63 3.09 6.33
C LEU A 53 -22.28 4.52 6.67
N ASN A 54 -21.43 5.16 5.87
CA ASN A 54 -20.91 6.50 6.16
C ASN A 54 -20.87 7.42 4.94
N LEU A 55 -21.15 6.91 3.73
CA LEU A 55 -20.98 7.69 2.50
C LEU A 55 -22.16 8.63 2.23
N GLU A 56 -23.39 8.13 2.34
CA GLU A 56 -24.62 8.86 2.01
C GLU A 56 -25.26 9.53 3.23
N GLU A 57 -25.97 10.64 3.01
CA GLU A 57 -26.78 11.28 4.05
C GLU A 57 -27.84 10.30 4.58
N GLY A 58 -28.08 10.33 5.89
CA GLY A 58 -28.96 9.36 6.57
C GLY A 58 -28.31 8.01 6.89
N SER A 59 -27.10 7.72 6.40
CA SER A 59 -26.38 6.50 6.80
C SER A 59 -25.88 6.56 8.26
N PRO A 60 -25.73 5.42 8.96
CA PRO A 60 -25.49 5.39 10.42
C PRO A 60 -24.29 6.22 10.92
N ASN A 61 -23.24 6.31 10.11
CA ASN A 61 -21.99 7.00 10.42
C ASN A 61 -21.79 8.25 9.54
N TYR A 62 -22.84 8.79 8.92
CA TYR A 62 -22.73 10.02 8.13
C TYR A 62 -22.22 11.22 8.95
N ASP A 63 -22.61 11.29 10.23
CA ASP A 63 -22.11 12.29 11.17
C ASP A 63 -20.58 12.24 11.32
N ILE A 64 -20.01 11.03 11.33
CA ILE A 64 -18.56 10.82 11.40
C ILE A 64 -17.89 11.18 10.06
N LYS A 65 -18.53 10.94 8.91
CA LYS A 65 -18.03 11.44 7.62
C LYS A 65 -17.92 12.96 7.62
N GLN A 66 -18.93 13.68 8.12
CA GLN A 66 -18.88 15.15 8.20
C GLN A 66 -17.71 15.62 9.06
N LEU A 67 -17.48 14.98 10.21
CA LEU A 67 -16.33 15.26 11.06
C LEU A 67 -14.99 14.93 10.38
N ALA A 68 -14.94 13.85 9.59
CA ALA A 68 -13.75 13.48 8.82
C ALA A 68 -13.43 14.52 7.73
N LEU A 69 -14.45 15.06 7.06
CA LEU A 69 -14.30 16.14 6.08
C LEU A 69 -13.78 17.42 6.75
N GLU A 70 -14.35 17.82 7.89
CA GLU A 70 -13.84 18.96 8.68
C GLU A 70 -12.36 18.74 9.08
N CYS A 71 -12.02 17.53 9.50
CA CYS A 71 -10.65 17.18 9.85
C CYS A 71 -9.70 17.36 8.66
N ALA A 72 -10.07 16.85 7.48
CA ALA A 72 -9.24 16.91 6.28
C ALA A 72 -9.01 18.36 5.81
N THR A 73 -10.03 19.22 5.85
CA THR A 73 -9.89 20.62 5.45
C THR A 73 -8.99 21.42 6.39
N LYS A 74 -8.94 21.05 7.67
CA LYS A 74 -8.08 21.73 8.66
C LYS A 74 -6.67 21.14 8.74
N ARG A 75 -6.51 19.84 8.45
CA ARG A 75 -5.31 19.06 8.84
C ARG A 75 -4.77 18.13 7.76
N MET A 76 -5.23 18.25 6.50
CA MET A 76 -4.95 17.36 5.36
C MET A 76 -5.54 15.95 5.52
N TYR A 77 -5.30 15.30 6.66
CA TYR A 77 -5.82 13.98 6.98
C TYR A 77 -7.24 14.05 7.58
N PRO A 78 -8.08 13.01 7.40
CA PRO A 78 -7.74 11.69 6.83
C PRO A 78 -7.71 11.61 5.29
N ASP A 79 -6.80 10.78 4.78
CA ASP A 79 -6.90 10.22 3.42
C ASP A 79 -8.15 9.32 3.35
N VAL A 80 -8.71 9.12 2.16
CA VAL A 80 -9.94 8.34 2.00
C VAL A 80 -9.73 7.07 1.16
N LEU A 81 -10.40 5.98 1.54
CA LEU A 81 -10.41 4.73 0.79
C LEU A 81 -11.85 4.29 0.50
N SER A 82 -12.11 3.82 -0.71
CA SER A 82 -13.38 3.18 -1.06
C SER A 82 -13.35 1.71 -0.65
N TYR A 83 -14.22 1.29 0.28
CA TYR A 83 -14.34 -0.09 0.72
C TYR A 83 -14.60 -1.04 -0.47
N ASP A 84 -15.61 -0.72 -1.28
CA ASP A 84 -16.07 -1.56 -2.38
C ASP A 84 -14.98 -1.74 -3.44
N LYS A 85 -14.27 -0.65 -3.81
CA LYS A 85 -13.17 -0.74 -4.79
C LYS A 85 -11.96 -1.51 -4.26
N ILE A 86 -11.65 -1.42 -2.98
CA ILE A 86 -10.56 -2.22 -2.41
C ILE A 86 -10.92 -3.71 -2.42
N ILE A 87 -12.17 -4.08 -2.12
CA ILE A 87 -12.63 -5.47 -2.25
C ILE A 87 -12.58 -5.94 -3.70
N GLU A 88 -13.08 -5.13 -4.65
CA GLU A 88 -13.04 -5.45 -6.08
C GLU A 88 -11.60 -5.72 -6.56
N LEU A 89 -10.64 -4.90 -6.14
CA LEU A 89 -9.26 -4.98 -6.60
C LEU A 89 -8.43 -6.05 -5.89
N THR A 90 -8.72 -6.33 -4.62
CA THR A 90 -7.86 -7.19 -3.79
C THR A 90 -8.52 -8.49 -3.34
N GLY A 91 -9.83 -8.65 -3.57
CA GLY A 91 -10.63 -9.76 -3.06
C GLY A 91 -10.86 -9.72 -1.54
N SER A 92 -10.42 -8.66 -0.86
CA SER A 92 -10.50 -8.48 0.60
C SER A 92 -10.57 -7.01 0.97
N PHE A 93 -10.79 -6.70 2.25
CA PHE A 93 -10.61 -5.34 2.75
C PHE A 93 -9.52 -5.28 3.82
N LYS A 94 -8.49 -4.48 3.55
CA LYS A 94 -7.51 -4.03 4.54
C LYS A 94 -6.96 -2.65 4.16
N VAL A 95 -6.81 -1.78 5.16
CA VAL A 95 -6.09 -0.51 5.01
C VAL A 95 -4.62 -0.76 4.66
N PRO A 96 -3.95 0.11 3.87
CA PRO A 96 -2.62 -0.17 3.38
C PRO A 96 -1.59 -0.25 4.52
N MET A 97 -0.59 -1.11 4.33
CA MET A 97 0.61 -1.12 5.14
C MET A 97 1.44 0.12 4.81
N GLY A 98 1.74 0.91 5.84
CA GLY A 98 2.50 2.16 5.69
C GLY A 98 1.76 3.18 4.81
N CYS A 99 2.37 3.59 3.70
CA CYS A 99 1.78 4.57 2.78
C CYS A 99 0.63 3.99 1.96
N ARG A 100 0.89 2.91 1.20
CA ARG A 100 0.00 2.43 0.12
C ARG A 100 0.28 0.98 -0.34
N SER A 101 0.93 0.15 0.49
CA SER A 101 1.16 -1.25 0.16
C SER A 101 -0.07 -2.07 0.56
N PHE A 102 -0.80 -2.59 -0.43
CA PHE A 102 -2.01 -3.37 -0.20
C PHE A 102 -1.73 -4.87 -0.22
N LEU A 103 -2.42 -5.59 0.66
CA LEU A 103 -2.45 -7.04 0.66
C LEU A 103 -3.60 -7.53 -0.22
N GLN A 104 -3.33 -8.58 -1.00
CA GLN A 104 -4.38 -9.35 -1.64
C GLN A 104 -5.06 -10.26 -0.61
N GLY A 105 -6.33 -10.58 -0.82
CA GLY A 105 -7.08 -11.54 -0.02
C GLY A 105 -6.32 -12.85 0.10
N TRP A 106 -6.23 -13.37 1.32
CA TRP A 106 -5.48 -14.57 1.64
C TRP A 106 -6.16 -15.28 2.79
N LYS A 107 -6.21 -16.61 2.70
CA LYS A 107 -6.79 -17.48 3.70
C LYS A 107 -5.72 -18.39 4.28
N ASP A 108 -5.83 -18.67 5.57
CA ASP A 108 -4.98 -19.66 6.23
C ASP A 108 -5.38 -21.09 5.87
N GLU A 109 -4.67 -22.06 6.44
CA GLU A 109 -4.94 -23.49 6.27
C GLU A 109 -6.36 -23.94 6.67
N ASN A 110 -7.07 -23.14 7.47
CA ASN A 110 -8.45 -23.42 7.90
C ASN A 110 -9.49 -22.68 7.03
N GLY A 111 -9.06 -22.00 5.97
CA GLY A 111 -9.94 -21.21 5.10
C GLY A 111 -10.37 -19.87 5.70
N VAL A 112 -9.75 -19.42 6.80
CA VAL A 112 -10.06 -18.15 7.46
C VAL A 112 -9.26 -17.03 6.81
N GLU A 113 -9.94 -15.94 6.47
CA GLU A 113 -9.29 -14.76 5.91
C GLU A 113 -8.39 -14.09 6.96
N VAL A 114 -7.12 -13.85 6.60
CA VAL A 114 -6.14 -13.20 7.48
C VAL A 114 -5.54 -11.98 6.80
N ASN A 115 -5.66 -10.85 7.49
CA ASN A 115 -5.09 -9.57 7.06
C ASN A 115 -4.08 -9.01 8.07
N SER A 116 -4.43 -9.02 9.36
CA SER A 116 -3.54 -8.53 10.41
C SER A 116 -2.37 -9.49 10.65
N GLY A 117 -1.17 -8.94 10.84
CA GLY A 117 0.06 -9.72 11.03
C GLY A 117 0.71 -10.24 9.74
N ARG A 118 0.15 -9.91 8.58
CA ARG A 118 0.82 -10.07 7.27
C ARG A 118 1.72 -8.87 6.98
N MET A 119 2.60 -9.01 6.00
CA MET A 119 3.71 -8.09 5.75
C MET A 119 4.07 -8.00 4.26
N ASN A 120 4.98 -7.08 3.95
CA ASN A 120 5.70 -7.00 2.69
C ASN A 120 7.20 -7.20 2.94
N LEU A 121 7.90 -7.96 2.08
CA LEU A 121 9.31 -8.32 2.27
C LEU A 121 10.29 -7.34 1.61
N GLY A 122 9.79 -6.34 0.90
CA GLY A 122 10.62 -5.32 0.30
C GLY A 122 10.14 -4.86 -1.06
N VAL A 123 10.82 -3.83 -1.54
CA VAL A 123 10.53 -3.17 -2.81
C VAL A 123 11.81 -3.09 -3.63
N VAL A 124 11.72 -3.39 -4.92
CA VAL A 124 12.69 -3.01 -5.95
C VAL A 124 11.94 -2.15 -6.95
N THR A 125 12.44 -0.96 -7.25
CA THR A 125 11.78 -0.01 -8.15
C THR A 125 12.53 0.08 -9.47
N VAL A 126 11.83 -0.12 -10.58
CA VAL A 126 12.37 0.07 -11.93
C VAL A 126 12.24 1.54 -12.33
N ASN A 127 13.36 2.13 -12.77
CA ASN A 127 13.40 3.48 -13.33
C ASN A 127 13.02 3.42 -14.82
N LEU A 128 11.72 3.49 -15.12
CA LEU A 128 11.23 3.41 -16.49
C LEU A 128 11.72 4.58 -17.38
N PRO A 129 11.79 5.85 -16.90
CA PRO A 129 12.37 6.95 -17.68
C PRO A 129 13.78 6.65 -18.17
N ARG A 130 14.61 6.00 -17.34
CA ARG A 130 15.97 5.64 -17.74
C ARG A 130 15.97 4.68 -18.93
N ILE A 131 15.06 3.70 -18.93
CA ILE A 131 14.90 2.72 -20.02
C ILE A 131 14.50 3.44 -21.32
N ALA A 132 13.54 4.37 -21.25
CA ALA A 132 13.12 5.18 -22.39
C ALA A 132 14.25 6.08 -22.92
N LEU A 133 15.07 6.67 -22.04
CA LEU A 133 16.23 7.47 -22.46
C LEU A 133 17.31 6.61 -23.14
N GLU A 134 17.59 5.41 -22.62
CA GLU A 134 18.55 4.47 -23.22
C GLU A 134 18.07 3.91 -24.58
N SER A 135 16.76 3.96 -24.83
CA SER A 135 16.19 3.53 -26.11
C SER A 135 16.36 4.56 -27.24
N GLU A 136 16.74 5.80 -26.93
CA GLU A 136 16.95 6.88 -27.91
C GLU A 136 15.74 7.09 -28.85
N GLY A 137 14.52 6.86 -28.34
CA GLY A 137 13.28 6.97 -29.12
C GLY A 137 12.93 5.74 -29.95
N ASP A 138 13.77 4.70 -29.98
CA ASP A 138 13.44 3.41 -30.61
C ASP A 138 12.57 2.58 -29.66
N MET A 139 11.34 2.28 -30.12
CA MET A 139 10.36 1.51 -29.36
C MET A 139 10.75 0.03 -29.20
N ASN A 140 11.39 -0.57 -30.21
CA ASN A 140 11.84 -1.96 -30.11
C ASN A 140 12.98 -2.08 -29.11
N LYS A 141 13.94 -1.14 -29.16
CA LYS A 141 15.04 -1.05 -28.19
C LYS A 141 14.52 -0.80 -26.77
N PHE A 142 13.45 -0.02 -26.61
CA PHE A 142 12.81 0.18 -25.30
C PHE A 142 12.35 -1.15 -24.71
N TRP A 143 11.61 -1.96 -25.47
CA TRP A 143 11.11 -3.24 -24.99
C TRP A 143 12.22 -4.25 -24.72
N GLU A 144 13.30 -4.23 -25.50
CA GLU A 144 14.50 -5.05 -25.24
C GLU A 144 15.12 -4.70 -23.87
N ILE A 145 15.47 -3.43 -23.65
CA ILE A 145 16.08 -2.96 -22.40
C ILE A 145 15.09 -3.15 -21.23
N PHE A 146 13.80 -2.87 -21.46
CA PHE A 146 12.76 -3.10 -20.46
C PHE A 146 12.76 -4.54 -19.99
N ASN A 147 12.74 -5.51 -20.90
CA ASN A 147 12.74 -6.93 -20.57
C ASN A 147 14.01 -7.33 -19.78
N GLU A 148 15.18 -6.82 -20.18
CA GLU A 148 16.44 -7.04 -19.44
C GLU A 148 16.34 -6.51 -18.00
N ARG A 149 15.89 -5.26 -17.83
CA ARG A 149 15.77 -4.62 -16.50
C ARG A 149 14.73 -5.29 -15.62
N MET A 150 13.65 -5.82 -16.21
CA MET A 150 12.64 -6.58 -15.48
C MET A 150 13.21 -7.89 -14.93
N ASN A 151 14.02 -8.63 -15.70
CA ASN A 151 14.67 -9.85 -15.21
C ASN A 151 15.64 -9.54 -14.05
N ILE A 152 16.43 -8.47 -14.16
CA ILE A 152 17.31 -8.03 -13.07
C ILE A 152 16.51 -7.66 -11.81
N ALA A 153 15.37 -6.99 -11.98
CA ALA A 153 14.52 -6.63 -10.85
C ALA A 153 13.91 -7.85 -10.16
N GLU A 154 13.54 -8.88 -10.92
CA GLU A 154 13.09 -10.17 -10.39
C GLU A 154 14.19 -10.85 -9.57
N ASP A 155 15.40 -10.98 -10.12
CA ASP A 155 16.55 -11.56 -9.41
C ASP A 155 16.85 -10.81 -8.11
N ALA A 156 16.80 -9.47 -8.15
CA ALA A 156 16.99 -8.64 -6.97
C ALA A 156 15.90 -8.86 -5.90
N LEU A 157 14.65 -9.06 -6.31
CA LEU A 157 13.55 -9.37 -5.40
C LEU A 157 13.74 -10.75 -4.76
N VAL A 158 14.07 -11.77 -5.55
CA VAL A 158 14.33 -13.13 -5.05
C VAL A 158 15.50 -13.12 -4.05
N TYR A 159 16.61 -12.48 -4.41
CA TYR A 159 17.77 -12.35 -3.52
C TYR A 159 17.40 -11.75 -2.15
N ARG A 160 16.58 -10.68 -2.14
CA ARG A 160 16.14 -10.05 -0.90
C ARG A 160 15.23 -10.95 -0.07
N VAL A 161 14.35 -11.69 -0.72
CA VAL A 161 13.47 -12.65 -0.05
C VAL A 161 14.30 -13.74 0.61
N GLU A 162 15.25 -14.35 -0.11
CA GLU A 162 16.14 -15.37 0.44
C GLU A 162 16.96 -14.83 1.62
N ARG A 163 17.55 -13.63 1.48
CA ARG A 163 18.27 -12.97 2.58
C ARG A 163 17.39 -12.71 3.79
N THR A 164 16.11 -12.40 3.61
CA THR A 164 15.18 -12.15 4.72
C THR A 164 14.85 -13.44 5.48
N LYS A 165 14.84 -14.60 4.79
CA LYS A 165 14.59 -15.91 5.40
C LYS A 165 15.72 -16.39 6.30
N GLU A 166 16.92 -15.85 6.14
CA GLU A 166 18.08 -16.16 7.00
C GLU A 166 17.94 -15.61 8.43
N ALA A 167 16.99 -14.70 8.68
CA ALA A 167 16.77 -14.16 10.02
C ALA A 167 16.24 -15.22 10.99
N THR A 168 16.60 -15.06 12.27
CA THR A 168 16.09 -15.89 13.37
C THR A 168 15.03 -15.12 14.17
N PRO A 169 14.13 -15.82 14.89
CA PRO A 169 13.14 -15.19 15.76
C PRO A 169 13.74 -14.21 16.78
N ALA A 170 14.97 -14.46 17.23
CA ALA A 170 15.70 -13.60 18.16
C ALA A 170 16.10 -12.23 17.57
N ASN A 171 16.20 -12.10 16.24
CA ASN A 171 16.56 -10.84 15.60
C ASN A 171 15.46 -9.77 15.76
N ALA A 172 14.19 -10.17 15.85
CA ALA A 172 13.07 -9.25 16.09
C ALA A 172 11.92 -9.94 16.87
N PRO A 173 12.08 -10.13 18.20
CA PRO A 173 11.14 -10.92 19.00
C PRO A 173 9.70 -10.38 18.97
N ILE A 174 9.52 -9.06 18.90
CA ILE A 174 8.18 -8.46 18.81
C ILE A 174 7.43 -8.91 17.55
N LEU A 175 8.15 -9.05 16.44
CA LEU A 175 7.61 -9.49 15.14
C LEU A 175 7.36 -10.99 15.15
N TYR A 176 8.37 -11.76 15.54
CA TYR A 176 8.39 -13.21 15.34
C TYR A 176 7.83 -14.02 16.51
N GLN A 177 7.93 -13.54 17.75
CA GLN A 177 7.63 -14.32 18.95
C GLN A 177 6.46 -13.75 19.76
N TYR A 178 6.22 -12.44 19.69
CA TYR A 178 5.21 -11.77 20.51
C TYR A 178 3.98 -11.28 19.73
N GLY A 179 3.78 -11.81 18.52
CA GLY A 179 2.49 -11.81 17.85
C GLY A 179 2.22 -10.65 16.90
N ALA A 180 3.16 -9.73 16.67
CA ALA A 180 2.94 -8.67 15.69
C ALA A 180 2.77 -9.21 14.26
N PHE A 181 3.36 -10.37 13.94
CA PHE A 181 3.10 -11.10 12.70
C PHE A 181 2.04 -12.21 12.83
N GLY A 182 1.20 -12.18 13.85
CA GLY A 182 0.01 -13.04 13.99
C GLY A 182 0.28 -14.51 14.38
N ARG A 183 1.52 -15.00 14.28
CA ARG A 183 1.96 -16.27 14.85
C ARG A 183 3.15 -16.04 15.79
N ARG A 184 3.33 -16.94 16.76
CA ARG A 184 4.40 -16.88 17.77
C ARG A 184 5.36 -18.03 17.54
N LEU A 185 6.52 -17.73 17.00
CA LEU A 185 7.58 -18.71 16.76
C LEU A 185 8.39 -18.98 18.04
N ARG A 186 8.81 -20.24 18.23
CA ARG A 186 9.88 -20.61 19.14
C ARG A 186 11.22 -20.10 18.62
N LYS A 187 12.23 -20.06 19.48
CA LYS A 187 13.55 -19.46 19.14
C LYS A 187 14.28 -20.18 18.01
N ASP A 188 14.02 -21.47 17.84
CA ASP A 188 14.63 -22.40 16.89
C ASP A 188 13.83 -22.55 15.58
N GLU A 189 12.64 -21.95 15.47
CA GLU A 189 11.81 -22.03 14.27
C GLU A 189 12.26 -21.05 13.18
N SER A 190 12.12 -21.48 11.93
CA SER A 190 12.41 -20.61 10.77
C SER A 190 11.35 -19.51 10.62
N VAL A 191 11.81 -18.27 10.39
CA VAL A 191 10.93 -17.12 10.10
C VAL A 191 10.18 -17.26 8.77
N ASP A 192 10.67 -18.09 7.85
CA ASP A 192 10.04 -18.32 6.53
C ASP A 192 8.60 -18.86 6.66
N GLN A 193 8.29 -19.52 7.78
CA GLN A 193 6.93 -19.95 8.11
C GLN A 193 5.91 -18.80 8.12
N LEU A 194 6.36 -17.55 8.33
CA LEU A 194 5.51 -16.36 8.35
C LEU A 194 5.35 -15.71 6.98
N PHE A 195 6.12 -16.13 5.98
CA PHE A 195 6.25 -15.44 4.69
C PHE A 195 5.69 -16.24 3.52
N LYS A 196 5.91 -17.55 3.51
CA LYS A 196 5.59 -18.46 2.40
C LYS A 196 4.10 -18.55 2.07
N ASN A 197 3.79 -19.23 0.97
CA ASN A 197 2.42 -19.49 0.50
C ASN A 197 1.58 -18.22 0.30
N ARG A 198 2.19 -17.16 -0.24
CA ARG A 198 1.57 -15.83 -0.50
C ARG A 198 1.12 -15.08 0.77
N ARG A 199 1.58 -15.50 1.95
CA ARG A 199 1.26 -14.80 3.21
C ARG A 199 1.93 -13.42 3.25
N ALA A 200 3.19 -13.31 2.84
CA ALA A 200 3.83 -12.03 2.61
C ALA A 200 3.70 -11.59 1.15
N THR A 201 3.69 -10.28 0.92
CA THR A 201 3.82 -9.70 -0.43
C THR A 201 5.25 -9.27 -0.71
N VAL A 202 5.57 -9.12 -1.99
CA VAL A 202 6.81 -8.54 -2.49
C VAL A 202 6.41 -7.48 -3.52
N SER A 203 7.14 -6.37 -3.58
CA SER A 203 6.74 -5.25 -4.43
C SER A 203 7.75 -4.98 -5.53
N LEU A 204 7.32 -5.17 -6.77
CA LEU A 204 7.98 -4.58 -7.93
C LEU A 204 7.39 -3.18 -8.15
N GLY A 205 8.18 -2.17 -7.80
CA GLY A 205 7.83 -0.76 -7.98
C GLY A 205 8.21 -0.25 -9.37
N TYR A 206 7.58 0.85 -9.77
CA TYR A 206 7.96 1.62 -10.95
C TYR A 206 7.80 3.11 -10.67
N ILE A 207 8.40 3.93 -11.53
CA ILE A 207 8.24 5.38 -11.52
C ILE A 207 8.29 5.91 -12.95
N GLY A 208 7.65 7.06 -13.19
CA GLY A 208 7.89 7.89 -14.36
C GLY A 208 7.25 7.42 -15.67
N LEU A 209 6.03 6.88 -15.62
CA LEU A 209 5.28 6.52 -16.84
C LEU A 209 5.03 7.73 -17.75
N TYR A 210 4.88 8.92 -17.17
CA TYR A 210 4.64 10.12 -17.94
C TYR A 210 5.84 10.48 -18.79
N GLU A 211 7.02 10.51 -18.18
CA GLU A 211 8.27 10.82 -18.85
C GLU A 211 8.62 9.76 -19.90
N VAL A 212 8.26 8.49 -19.67
CA VAL A 212 8.41 7.42 -20.66
C VAL A 212 7.58 7.70 -21.91
N ALA A 213 6.29 7.98 -21.76
CA ALA A 213 5.44 8.31 -22.91
C ALA A 213 5.88 9.63 -23.58
N THR A 214 6.41 10.58 -22.82
CA THR A 214 6.96 11.82 -23.37
C THR A 214 8.11 11.59 -24.36
N VAL A 215 8.97 10.59 -24.14
CA VAL A 215 10.08 10.27 -25.07
C VAL A 215 9.55 9.87 -26.46
N PHE A 216 8.42 9.15 -26.54
CA PHE A 216 7.90 8.61 -27.80
C PHE A 216 6.78 9.46 -28.42
N PHE A 217 6.01 10.18 -27.60
CA PHE A 217 4.79 10.87 -28.02
C PHE A 217 4.81 12.38 -27.73
N GLY A 218 5.89 12.92 -27.14
CA GLY A 218 6.04 14.35 -26.82
C GLY A 218 5.46 14.78 -25.47
N ASN A 219 5.69 16.05 -25.10
CA ASN A 219 5.44 16.57 -23.74
C ASN A 219 3.97 16.76 -23.36
N SER A 220 3.02 16.49 -24.26
CA SER A 220 1.58 16.74 -24.06
C SER A 220 0.73 15.58 -24.59
N TRP A 221 1.11 14.36 -24.18
CA TRP A 221 0.52 13.12 -24.68
C TRP A 221 -0.76 12.70 -23.94
N GLU A 222 -1.24 13.43 -22.92
CA GLU A 222 -2.33 13.01 -22.02
C GLU A 222 -3.66 12.75 -22.74
N HIS A 223 -3.86 13.39 -23.89
CA HIS A 223 -5.04 13.22 -24.74
C HIS A 223 -4.79 12.27 -25.92
N ASN A 224 -3.57 11.74 -26.06
CA ASN A 224 -3.21 10.75 -27.08
C ASN A 224 -3.59 9.34 -26.59
N PRO A 225 -4.58 8.67 -27.21
CA PRO A 225 -5.01 7.33 -26.80
C PRO A 225 -3.94 6.26 -27.02
N GLU A 226 -3.08 6.40 -28.04
CA GLU A 226 -1.99 5.47 -28.31
C GLU A 226 -0.91 5.55 -27.23
N ALA A 227 -0.54 6.77 -26.82
CA ALA A 227 0.38 6.99 -25.71
C ALA A 227 -0.18 6.45 -24.39
N LYS A 228 -1.48 6.64 -24.16
CA LYS A 228 -2.17 6.07 -23.00
C LYS A 228 -2.10 4.55 -23.01
N GLU A 229 -2.43 3.91 -24.13
CA GLU A 229 -2.39 2.46 -24.26
C GLU A 229 -0.97 1.91 -24.07
N PHE A 230 0.04 2.57 -24.65
CA PHE A 230 1.44 2.23 -24.42
C PHE A 230 1.83 2.23 -22.93
N THR A 231 1.42 3.25 -22.15
CA THR A 231 1.68 3.25 -20.69
C THR A 231 0.96 2.12 -19.96
N LEU A 232 -0.23 1.72 -20.43
CA LEU A 232 -0.96 0.60 -19.86
C LEU A 232 -0.29 -0.73 -20.23
N ASP A 233 0.24 -0.87 -21.44
CA ASP A 233 0.97 -2.07 -21.88
C ASP A 233 2.22 -2.32 -21.04
N ILE A 234 2.96 -1.28 -20.69
CA ILE A 234 4.09 -1.38 -19.75
C ILE A 234 3.62 -2.01 -18.44
N ILE A 235 2.53 -1.49 -17.86
CA ILE A 235 2.00 -1.98 -16.58
C ILE A 235 1.42 -3.39 -16.69
N ARG A 236 0.77 -3.73 -17.81
CA ARG A 236 0.28 -5.09 -18.08
C ARG A 236 1.43 -6.07 -18.23
N ASP A 237 2.53 -5.69 -18.88
CA ASP A 237 3.73 -6.54 -18.96
C ASP A 237 4.38 -6.75 -17.59
N MET A 238 4.57 -5.66 -16.83
CA MET A 238 5.05 -5.76 -15.44
C MET A 238 4.19 -6.70 -14.60
N LYS A 239 2.85 -6.62 -14.72
CA LYS A 239 1.91 -7.48 -14.00
C LYS A 239 1.97 -8.95 -14.45
N ARG A 240 2.21 -9.23 -15.74
CA ARG A 240 2.29 -10.62 -16.25
C ARG A 240 3.49 -11.40 -15.70
N ARG A 241 4.52 -10.69 -15.24
CA ARG A 241 5.77 -11.25 -14.71
C ARG A 241 5.73 -11.58 -13.21
N VAL A 242 4.73 -11.07 -12.48
CA VAL A 242 4.61 -11.17 -11.00
C VAL A 242 3.32 -11.86 -10.58
#